data_AF-A0A396L6A8-F1
#
_entry.id   AF-A0A396L6A8-F1
#
_cell.length_a   1.000
_cell.length_b   1.000
_cell.length_c   1.000
_cell.angle_alpha   90.00
_cell.angle_beta   90.00
_cell.angle_gamma   90.00
#
_symmetry.space_group_name_H-M   'P 1'
#
loop_
_entity.id
_entity.type
_entity.pdbx_description
1 polymer ?
#
loop_
_entity_poly.entity_id
_entity_poly.type
_entity_poly.pdbx_seq_one_letter_code
_entity_poly.pdbx_strand_id
1 'polypeptide(L)' 'MLEYPKEVMKTSELVEMGFPEQMLLNAYRVKGQTFAQKVNPTKRNSPIIFFTKQFEKWREEQQRIENRSIQRGFY' A
#
# COMPACT_ATOMS: atom_id res chain seq x y z
N MET A 1 12.77 -9.45 -1.83
CA MET A 1 12.34 -8.08 -2.15
C MET A 1 11.55 -8.16 -3.43
N LEU A 2 10.38 -7.53 -3.45
CA LEU A 2 9.55 -7.47 -4.64
C LEU A 2 10.17 -6.39 -5.53
N GLU A 3 10.63 -6.76 -6.73
CA GLU A 3 11.24 -5.80 -7.63
C GLU A 3 10.15 -4.98 -8.31
N TYR A 4 9.92 -3.78 -7.78
CA TYR A 4 9.05 -2.81 -8.43
C TYR A 4 9.83 -2.13 -9.57
N PRO A 5 9.28 -2.06 -10.79
CA PRO A 5 9.96 -1.47 -11.94
C PRO A 5 10.13 0.06 -11.82
N LYS A 6 9.41 0.71 -10.89
CA LYS A 6 9.48 2.16 -10.66
C LYS A 6 9.47 2.48 -9.17
N GLU A 7 10.07 3.62 -8.82
CA GLU A 7 10.03 4.15 -7.45
C GLU A 7 8.64 4.67 -7.05
N VAL A 8 7.85 5.08 -8.04
CA VAL A 8 6.46 5.54 -7.88
C VAL A 8 5.60 4.84 -8.92
N MET A 9 4.55 4.18 -8.48
CA MET A 9 3.60 3.47 -9.35
C MET A 9 2.18 3.93 -9.08
N LYS A 10 1.34 3.94 -10.12
CA LYS A 10 -0.09 4.22 -9.99
C LYS A 10 -0.83 2.99 -9.48
N THR A 11 -2.04 3.20 -8.96
CA THR A 11 -2.97 2.11 -8.62
C THR A 11 -3.13 1.11 -9.76
N SER A 12 -3.35 1.58 -10.98
CA SER A 12 -3.53 0.70 -12.15
C SER A 12 -2.31 -0.17 -12.41
N GLU A 13 -1.10 0.38 -12.32
CA GLU A 13 0.13 -0.40 -12.58
C GLU A 13 0.36 -1.47 -11.49
N LEU A 14 0.04 -1.15 -10.23
CA LEU A 14 0.09 -2.14 -9.15
C LEU A 14 -0.99 -3.22 -9.32
N VAL A 15 -2.17 -2.87 -9.81
CA VAL A 15 -3.22 -3.84 -10.13
C VAL A 15 -2.78 -4.77 -11.26
N GLU A 16 -2.13 -4.24 -12.30
CA GLU A 16 -1.55 -5.04 -13.39
C GLU A 16 -0.42 -5.97 -12.91
N MET A 17 0.33 -5.57 -11.88
CA MET A 17 1.31 -6.45 -11.21
C MET A 17 0.66 -7.56 -10.37
N GLY A 18 -0.66 -7.58 -10.22
CA GLY A 18 -1.40 -8.59 -9.47
C GLY A 18 -1.79 -8.18 -8.05
N PHE A 19 -1.62 -6.90 -7.67
CA PHE A 19 -2.11 -6.42 -6.38
C PHE A 19 -3.63 -6.14 -6.44
N PRO A 20 -4.42 -6.59 -5.46
CA PRO A 20 -5.85 -6.29 -5.44
C PRO A 20 -6.11 -4.78 -5.28
N GLU A 21 -6.98 -4.20 -6.11
CA GLU A 21 -7.34 -2.78 -6.02
C GLU A 21 -7.88 -2.41 -4.63
N GLN A 22 -8.71 -3.28 -4.06
CA GLN A 22 -9.27 -3.09 -2.71
C GLN A 22 -8.17 -3.00 -1.65
N MET A 23 -7.09 -3.78 -1.77
CA MET A 23 -5.95 -3.72 -0.86
C MET A 23 -5.26 -2.35 -0.95
N LEU A 24 -5.05 -1.85 -2.17
CA LEU A 24 -4.42 -0.55 -2.39
C LEU A 24 -5.28 0.60 -1.85
N LEU A 25 -6.59 0.54 -2.06
CA LEU A 25 -7.55 1.52 -1.51
C LEU A 25 -7.57 1.49 0.01
N ASN A 26 -7.54 0.30 0.62
CA ASN A 26 -7.46 0.16 2.08
C ASN A 26 -6.15 0.75 2.62
N ALA A 27 -5.02 0.44 1.98
CA ALA A 27 -3.73 1.00 2.34
C ALA A 27 -3.71 2.54 2.25
N TYR A 28 -4.32 3.11 1.20
CA TYR A 28 -4.46 4.56 1.06
C TYR A 28 -5.32 5.20 2.16
N ARG A 29 -6.35 4.48 2.65
CA ARG A 29 -7.24 4.95 3.71
C ARG A 29 -6.64 4.87 5.12
N VAL A 30 -5.48 4.22 5.28
CA VAL A 30 -4.79 4.15 6.58
C VAL A 30 -4.45 5.57 7.04
N LYS A 31 -4.90 5.93 8.24
CA LYS A 31 -4.64 7.26 8.81
C LYS A 31 -3.14 7.41 9.09
N GLY A 32 -2.55 8.51 8.62
CA GLY A 32 -1.14 8.82 8.86
C GLY A 32 -0.15 8.10 7.93
N GLN A 33 -0.64 7.40 6.91
CA GLN A 33 0.23 6.81 5.89
C GLN A 33 0.91 7.88 5.04
N THR A 34 2.17 7.66 4.67
CA THR A 34 3.03 8.57 3.88
C THR A 34 3.42 7.98 2.52
N PHE A 35 2.94 6.77 2.19
CA PHE A 35 3.38 6.00 1.04
C PHE A 35 2.43 6.10 -0.15
N ALA A 36 1.23 6.65 0.01
CA ALA A 36 0.23 6.81 -1.03
C ALA A 36 -0.33 8.22 -1.03
N GLN A 37 -0.43 8.84 -2.20
CA GLN A 37 -1.00 10.17 -2.34
C GLN A 37 -1.74 10.33 -3.67
N LYS A 38 -2.69 11.28 -3.73
CA LYS A 38 -3.24 11.69 -5.02
C LYS A 38 -2.17 12.44 -5.80
N VAL A 39 -2.09 12.20 -7.11
CA VAL A 39 -1.21 12.99 -8.00
C VAL A 39 -1.54 14.46 -7.92
N ASN A 40 -2.83 14.79 -7.89
CA ASN A 40 -3.30 16.14 -7.67
C ASN A 40 -4.41 16.14 -6.59
N PRO A 41 -4.15 16.70 -5.40
CA PRO A 41 -5.12 16.74 -4.32
C PRO A 41 -6.31 17.66 -4.60
N THR A 42 -6.19 18.64 -5.51
CA THR A 42 -7.27 19.58 -5.83
C THR A 42 -8.34 18.99 -6.73
N LYS A 43 -8.01 17.92 -7.47
CA LYS A 43 -8.94 17.21 -8.37
C LYS A 43 -9.49 15.97 -7.67
N ARG A 44 -10.82 15.88 -7.61
CA ARG A 44 -11.55 14.80 -6.92
C ARG A 44 -11.19 13.40 -7.45
N ASN A 45 -11.11 13.25 -8.78
CA ASN A 45 -10.88 11.98 -9.50
C ASN A 45 -9.42 11.76 -9.91
N SER A 46 -8.47 12.44 -9.26
CA SER A 46 -7.05 12.22 -9.56
C SER A 46 -6.63 10.78 -9.27
N PRO A 47 -5.75 10.20 -10.11
CA PRO A 47 -5.15 8.91 -9.83
C PRO A 47 -4.33 8.97 -8.54
N ILE A 48 -4.28 7.84 -7.83
CA ILE A 48 -3.49 7.66 -6.62
C ILE A 48 -2.17 7.02 -7.03
N ILE A 49 -1.08 7.59 -6.53
CA ILE A 49 0.28 7.07 -6.68
C ILE A 49 0.77 6.50 -5.36
N PHE A 50 1.58 5.47 -5.47
CA PHE A 50 2.18 4.72 -4.37
C PHE A 50 3.71 4.77 -4.52
N PHE A 51 4.39 5.15 -3.45
CA PHE A 51 5.84 5.08 -3.32
C PHE A 51 6.21 3.63 -2.98
N THR A 52 6.79 2.91 -3.94
CA THR A 52 6.99 1.46 -3.84
C THR A 52 7.88 1.05 -2.68
N LYS A 53 8.97 1.80 -2.45
CA LYS A 53 9.87 1.62 -1.28
C LYS A 53 9.14 1.74 0.06
N GLN A 54 8.26 2.72 0.23
CA GLN A 54 7.54 2.90 1.49
C GLN A 54 6.36 1.93 1.60
N PHE A 55 5.71 1.61 0.48
CA PHE A 55 4.63 0.62 0.43
C PHE A 55 5.11 -0.77 0.82
N GLU A 56 6.31 -1.18 0.37
CA GLU A 56 6.91 -2.47 0.77
C GLU A 56 7.18 -2.50 2.28
N LYS A 57 7.80 -1.45 2.85
CA LYS A 57 8.00 -1.36 4.31
C LYS A 57 6.69 -1.47 5.09
N TRP A 58 5.63 -0.82 4.61
CA TRP A 58 4.32 -0.92 5.23
C TRP A 58 3.75 -2.33 5.15
N ARG A 59 3.89 -3.01 4.00
CA ARG A 59 3.47 -4.41 3.83
C ARG A 59 4.17 -5.33 4.82
N GLU A 60 5.49 -5.19 4.97
CA GLU A 60 6.28 -5.97 5.93
C GLU A 60 5.81 -5.71 7.37
N GLU A 61 5.54 -4.45 7.73
CA GLU A 61 4.99 -4.10 9.04
C GLU A 61 3.61 -4.73 9.27
N GLN A 62 2.71 -4.68 8.29
CA GLN A 62 1.38 -5.32 8.41
C GLN A 62 1.51 -6.83 8.62
N GLN A 63 2.36 -7.50 7.84
CA GLN A 63 2.61 -8.94 8.00
C GLN A 63 3.17 -9.26 9.39
N ARG A 64 4.07 -8.41 9.91
CA ARG A 64 4.60 -8.56 11.27
C ARG A 64 3.51 -8.38 12.34
N ILE A 65 2.63 -7.39 12.18
CA ILE A 65 1.52 -7.13 13.11
C ILE A 65 0.52 -8.29 13.10
N GLU A 66 0.18 -8.82 11.92
CA GLU A 66 -0.70 -9.97 11.75
C GLU A 66 -0.10 -11.22 12.41
N ASN A 67 1.16 -11.55 12.09
CA ASN A 67 1.88 -12.66 12.73
C ASN A 67 1.93 -12.52 14.27
N ARG A 68 2.17 -11.30 14.77
CA ARG A 68 2.18 -11.02 16.22
C ARG A 68 0.80 -11.16 16.86
N SER A 69 -0.26 -10.84 16.13
CA SER A 69 -1.64 -10.96 16.60
C SER A 69 -2.08 -12.43 16.65
N ILE A 70 -1.69 -13.23 15.65
CA ILE A 70 -1.95 -14.69 15.63
C ILE A 70 -1.28 -15.38 16.83
N GLN A 71 -0.05 -15.01 17.18
CA GLN A 71 0.68 -15.59 18.32
C GLN A 71 0.07 -15.29 19.70
N ARG A 72 -0.79 -14.26 19.82
CA ARG A 72 -1.41 -13.86 21.09
C ARG A 72 -2.80 -14.45 21.33
N GLY A 73 -3.38 -15.12 20.34
CA GLY A 73 -4.75 -15.66 20.39
C GLY A 73 -4.88 -17.09 20.90
N PHE A 74 -3.84 -17.68 21.50
CA PHE A 74 -3.90 -19.00 22.11
C PHE A 74 -3.71 -18.90 23.63
N TYR A 75 -4.78 -18.59 24.36
CA TYR A 75 -5.01 -19.02 25.74
C TYR A 75 -6.49 -18.92 26.09
#